data_AF-H1KYY9-F1
#
_entry.id   AF-H1KYY9-F1
#
_cell.length_a   1.000
_cell.length_b   1.000
_cell.length_c   1.000
_cell.angle_alpha   90.00
_cell.angle_beta   90.00
_cell.angle_gamma   90.00
#
_symmetry.space_group_name_H-M   'P 1'
#
loop_
_entity.id
_entity.type
_entity.pdbx_description
1 polymer ?
#
loop_
_entity_poly.entity_id
_entity_poly.type
_entity_poly.pdbx_seq_one_letter_code
_entity_poly.pdbx_strand_id
1 'polypeptide(L)'
;MIKKIISKKGFIITYEAIAIVLAFVGIFYVGYMAYTHNYLTTLEEIRDIGKFEKCDLIVDVLFKEAELPSNGYESDYIEFLKNVSKRYWGLERMPGTFNPYANITMSKKFYFVNNSPVEIVSNVNTSPLNLASRIDWKNTYVKSRNLLVPIKTWKYTDNNILEDLISGDVLYFMSDGCIPNIEASSDSETYAVFLVNGVPFNISLNNTPKDTNFTKVIEIHEPNELKLIKANDRVHLKIICDYTVYVLKLRPCNISCHVEMS
;
A
#
# COMPACT_ATOMS: atom_id res chain seq x y z
N MET A 1 -79.56 -40.74 47.17
CA MET A 1 -78.10 -40.77 46.90
C MET A 1 -77.82 -39.73 45.84
N ILE A 2 -76.99 -38.69 45.97
CA ILE A 2 -76.07 -38.20 47.01
C ILE A 2 -76.20 -36.67 46.96
N LYS A 3 -76.54 -36.04 48.10
CA LYS A 3 -76.27 -34.62 48.34
C LYS A 3 -74.75 -34.44 48.41
N LYS A 4 -74.17 -33.46 47.71
CA LYS A 4 -72.82 -32.98 48.03
C LYS A 4 -72.69 -31.47 47.88
N ILE A 5 -72.93 -30.81 49.02
CA ILE A 5 -72.17 -29.71 49.65
C ILE A 5 -71.84 -28.49 48.78
N ILE A 6 -72.48 -27.38 49.18
CA ILE A 6 -72.15 -25.98 48.87
C ILE A 6 -70.82 -25.61 49.52
N SER A 7 -69.91 -25.00 48.76
CA SER A 7 -68.88 -24.09 49.29
C SER A 7 -68.85 -22.82 48.45
N LYS A 8 -69.43 -21.74 48.97
CA LYS A 8 -69.30 -20.37 48.46
C LYS A 8 -68.04 -19.77 49.09
N LYS A 9 -66.87 -19.99 48.48
CA LYS A 9 -65.62 -19.18 48.61
C LYS A 9 -64.41 -19.91 47.98
N GLY A 10 -64.59 -20.51 46.80
CA GLY A 10 -63.47 -20.98 45.97
C GLY A 10 -63.32 -20.02 44.81
N PHE A 11 -62.15 -19.41 44.65
CA PHE A 11 -61.82 -18.67 43.42
C PHE A 11 -61.93 -19.66 42.25
N ILE A 12 -63.02 -19.57 41.48
CA ILE A 12 -63.16 -20.33 40.24
C ILE A 12 -62.29 -19.59 39.24
N ILE A 13 -61.01 -19.91 39.20
CA ILE A 13 -60.23 -19.61 38.01
C ILE A 13 -60.85 -20.48 36.92
N THR A 14 -61.67 -19.87 36.07
CA THR A 14 -62.22 -20.55 34.89
C THR A 14 -61.06 -20.94 33.99
N TYR A 15 -61.15 -22.09 33.32
CA TYR A 15 -60.13 -22.55 32.39
C TYR A 15 -59.75 -21.48 31.34
N GLU A 16 -60.71 -20.62 30.99
CA GLU A 16 -60.52 -19.44 30.14
C GLU A 16 -59.56 -18.41 30.73
N ALA A 17 -59.63 -18.15 32.05
CA ALA A 17 -58.70 -17.23 32.71
C ALA A 17 -57.26 -17.76 32.70
N ILE A 18 -57.07 -19.08 32.84
CA ILE A 18 -55.74 -19.73 32.71
C ILE A 18 -55.24 -19.61 31.26
N ALA A 19 -56.10 -19.85 30.28
CA ALA A 19 -55.75 -19.75 28.86
C ALA A 19 -55.34 -18.32 28.48
N ILE A 20 -56.05 -17.30 28.98
CA ILE A 20 -55.72 -15.88 28.76
C ILE A 20 -54.37 -15.54 29.40
N VAL A 21 -54.10 -15.97 30.63
CA VAL A 21 -52.81 -15.72 31.29
C VAL A 21 -51.66 -16.39 30.53
N LEU A 22 -51.82 -17.63 30.08
CA LEU A 22 -50.81 -18.32 29.27
C LEU A 22 -50.58 -17.63 27.92
N ALA A 23 -51.62 -17.17 27.25
CA ALA A 23 -51.51 -16.40 26.01
C ALA A 23 -50.80 -15.07 26.25
N PHE A 24 -51.12 -14.38 27.34
CA PHE A 24 -50.49 -13.10 27.70
C PHE A 24 -49.01 -13.27 28.02
N VAL A 25 -48.65 -14.27 28.83
CA VAL A 25 -47.25 -14.60 29.12
C VAL A 25 -46.52 -15.03 27.85
N GLY A 26 -47.17 -15.79 26.95
CA GLY A 26 -46.61 -16.18 25.66
C GLY A 26 -46.29 -14.99 24.77
N ILE A 27 -47.20 -14.04 24.63
CA ILE A 27 -46.99 -12.81 23.84
C ILE A 27 -45.86 -11.97 24.44
N PHE A 28 -45.84 -11.79 25.76
CA PHE A 28 -44.78 -11.05 26.44
C PHE A 28 -43.42 -11.74 26.30
N TYR A 29 -43.37 -13.07 26.39
CA TYR A 29 -42.14 -13.84 26.22
C TYR A 29 -41.58 -13.72 24.79
N VAL A 30 -42.44 -13.86 23.77
CA VAL A 30 -42.04 -13.70 22.37
C VAL A 30 -41.58 -12.27 22.09
N GLY A 31 -42.30 -11.26 22.60
CA GLY A 31 -41.92 -9.86 22.46
C GLY A 31 -40.59 -9.54 23.16
N TYR A 32 -40.38 -10.05 24.36
CA TYR A 32 -39.12 -9.91 25.11
C TYR A 32 -37.95 -10.59 24.40
N MET A 33 -38.16 -11.79 23.85
CA MET A 33 -37.14 -12.50 23.07
C MET A 33 -36.79 -11.75 21.79
N ALA A 34 -37.77 -11.23 21.07
CA ALA A 34 -37.53 -10.44 19.86
C ALA A 34 -36.74 -9.15 20.18
N TYR A 35 -37.13 -8.44 21.25
CA TYR A 35 -36.41 -7.25 21.71
C TYR A 35 -34.96 -7.56 22.12
N THR A 36 -34.76 -8.61 22.92
CA THR A 36 -33.44 -9.01 23.41
C THR A 36 -32.54 -9.47 22.27
N HIS A 37 -33.08 -10.23 21.32
CA HIS A 37 -32.35 -10.65 20.12
C HIS A 37 -31.89 -9.45 19.31
N ASN A 38 -32.81 -8.54 18.95
CA ASN A 38 -32.48 -7.35 18.17
C ASN A 38 -31.44 -6.47 18.90
N TYR A 39 -31.58 -6.27 20.21
CA TYR A 39 -30.64 -5.49 21.00
C TYR A 39 -29.23 -6.11 21.02
N LEU A 40 -29.14 -7.43 21.21
CA LEU A 40 -27.86 -8.14 21.17
C LEU A 40 -27.23 -8.08 19.78
N THR A 41 -28.02 -8.26 18.71
CA THR A 41 -27.55 -8.14 17.33
C THR A 41 -27.00 -6.74 17.05
N THR A 42 -27.70 -5.67 17.46
CA THR A 42 -27.21 -4.30 17.29
C THR A 42 -25.90 -4.06 18.06
N LEU A 43 -25.76 -4.60 19.27
CA LEU A 43 -24.51 -4.48 20.03
C LEU A 43 -23.35 -5.22 19.35
N GLU A 44 -23.61 -6.40 18.78
CA GLU A 44 -22.62 -7.16 18.02
C GLU A 44 -22.20 -6.41 16.75
N GLU A 45 -23.14 -5.84 16.01
CA GLU A 45 -22.88 -5.02 14.82
C GLU A 45 -22.01 -3.79 15.16
N ILE A 46 -22.35 -3.04 16.21
CA ILE A 46 -21.56 -1.89 16.66
C ILE A 46 -20.13 -2.32 17.03
N ARG A 47 -19.98 -3.44 17.74
CA ARG A 47 -18.67 -3.98 18.10
C ARG A 47 -17.86 -4.34 16.86
N ASP A 48 -18.48 -4.97 15.87
CA ASP A 48 -17.82 -5.41 14.64
C ASP A 48 -17.41 -4.22 13.75
N ILE A 49 -18.24 -3.18 13.67
CA ILE A 49 -17.89 -1.90 13.03
C ILE A 49 -16.68 -1.26 13.72
N GLY A 50 -16.67 -1.20 15.07
CA GLY A 50 -15.55 -0.65 15.82
C GLY A 50 -14.23 -1.42 15.59
N LYS A 51 -14.29 -2.74 15.42
CA LYS A 51 -13.12 -3.55 15.05
C LYS A 51 -12.64 -3.22 13.63
N PHE A 52 -13.56 -3.05 12.69
CA PHE A 52 -13.26 -2.69 11.31
C PHE A 52 -12.57 -1.33 11.22
N GLU A 53 -13.13 -0.29 11.86
CA GLU A 53 -12.54 1.06 11.86
C GLU A 53 -11.14 1.09 12.48
N LYS A 54 -10.94 0.33 13.57
CA LYS A 54 -9.61 0.18 14.18
C LYS A 54 -8.60 -0.44 13.22
N CYS A 55 -9.01 -1.47 12.47
CA CYS A 55 -8.15 -2.10 11.47
C CYS A 55 -7.84 -1.15 10.30
N ASP A 56 -8.83 -0.40 9.81
CA ASP A 56 -8.64 0.61 8.76
C ASP A 56 -7.60 1.67 9.20
N LEU A 57 -7.72 2.18 10.42
CA LEU A 57 -6.76 3.13 10.99
C LEU A 57 -5.35 2.54 11.10
N ILE A 58 -5.23 1.29 11.57
CA ILE A 58 -3.94 0.61 11.67
C ILE A 58 -3.28 0.47 10.29
N VAL A 59 -4.04 0.08 9.28
CA VAL A 59 -3.51 -0.05 7.93
C VAL A 59 -3.03 1.30 7.39
N ASP A 60 -3.74 2.38 7.68
CA ASP A 60 -3.34 3.72 7.26
C ASP A 60 -2.03 4.17 7.93
N VAL A 61 -1.84 3.84 9.21
CA VAL A 61 -0.57 4.05 9.91
C VAL A 61 0.54 3.23 9.28
N LEU A 62 0.31 1.94 9.04
CA LEU A 62 1.30 1.04 8.43
C LEU A 62 1.74 1.52 7.03
N PHE A 63 0.81 2.00 6.20
CA PHE A 63 1.17 2.59 4.91
C PHE A 63 2.00 3.86 5.06
N LYS A 64 1.66 4.74 6.01
CA LYS A 64 2.44 5.96 6.27
C LYS A 64 3.85 5.65 6.76
N GLU A 65 4.00 4.67 7.65
CA GLU A 65 5.33 4.25 8.14
C GLU A 65 6.19 3.66 7.01
N ALA A 66 5.55 3.02 6.03
CA ALA A 66 6.19 2.46 4.85
C ALA A 66 6.55 3.49 3.77
N GLU A 67 6.17 4.77 3.87
CA GLU A 67 6.51 5.76 2.84
C GLU A 67 8.04 6.01 2.78
N LEU A 68 8.58 6.16 1.57
CA LEU A 68 9.97 6.61 1.38
C LEU A 68 10.12 8.07 1.82
N PRO A 69 11.32 8.55 2.19
CA PRO A 69 12.45 7.78 2.70
C PRO A 69 12.07 7.09 4.01
N SER A 70 12.42 5.82 4.20
CA SER A 70 12.27 5.15 5.50
C SER A 70 13.59 4.52 5.92
N ASN A 71 13.62 3.99 7.14
CA ASN A 71 14.71 3.12 7.60
C ASN A 71 14.80 1.88 6.70
N GLY A 72 15.97 1.23 6.70
CA GLY A 72 16.23 0.02 5.90
C GLY A 72 17.20 0.21 4.74
N TYR A 73 17.91 1.34 4.69
CA TYR A 73 18.95 1.64 3.70
C TYR A 73 20.25 2.11 4.35
N GLU A 74 21.35 2.11 3.59
CA GLU A 74 22.63 2.73 3.96
C GLU A 74 22.50 4.26 4.18
N SER A 75 23.35 4.84 5.02
CA SER A 75 23.19 6.22 5.50
C SER A 75 23.29 7.28 4.40
N ASP A 76 24.22 7.11 3.46
CA ASP A 76 24.41 8.01 2.32
C ASP A 76 23.25 7.88 1.31
N TYR A 77 22.76 6.66 1.07
CA TYR A 77 21.57 6.44 0.25
C TYR A 77 20.31 7.08 0.86
N ILE A 78 20.17 7.04 2.20
CA ILE A 78 19.07 7.74 2.90
C ILE A 78 19.15 9.26 2.67
N GLU A 79 20.35 9.84 2.64
CA GLU A 79 20.53 11.26 2.33
C GLU A 79 20.05 11.60 0.92
N PHE A 80 20.43 10.78 -0.07
CA PHE A 80 19.90 10.88 -1.43
C PHE A 80 18.36 10.84 -1.45
N LEU A 81 17.74 9.86 -0.79
CA LEU A 81 16.27 9.77 -0.72
C LEU A 81 15.63 11.01 -0.07
N LYS A 82 16.24 11.55 1.00
CA LYS A 82 15.76 12.78 1.64
C LYS A 82 15.83 13.97 0.70
N ASN A 83 16.89 14.08 -0.10
CA ASN A 83 17.03 15.13 -1.10
C ASN A 83 15.94 15.00 -2.18
N VAL A 84 15.68 13.78 -2.67
CA VAL A 84 14.56 13.51 -3.60
C VAL A 84 13.23 13.95 -2.99
N SER A 85 12.96 13.57 -1.73
CA SER A 85 11.70 13.88 -1.04
C SER A 85 11.50 15.39 -0.89
N LYS A 86 12.54 16.10 -0.46
CA LYS A 86 12.49 17.57 -0.32
C LYS A 86 12.26 18.25 -1.66
N ARG A 87 12.94 17.81 -2.72
CA ARG A 87 12.88 18.46 -4.04
C ARG A 87 11.54 18.25 -4.73
N TYR A 88 11.01 17.03 -4.74
CA TYR A 88 9.82 16.69 -5.55
C TYR A 88 8.51 16.64 -4.75
N TRP A 89 8.55 16.46 -3.43
CA TRP A 89 7.36 16.49 -2.56
C TRP A 89 7.33 17.70 -1.62
N GLY A 90 8.46 18.34 -1.32
CA GLY A 90 8.53 19.41 -0.32
C GLY A 90 8.31 18.91 1.12
N LEU A 91 8.46 17.61 1.36
CA LEU A 91 8.16 16.92 2.61
C LEU A 91 9.31 16.01 3.03
N GLU A 92 9.32 15.59 4.30
CA GLU A 92 10.28 14.60 4.82
C GLU A 92 10.06 13.19 4.28
N ARG A 93 8.82 12.89 3.87
CA ARG A 93 8.38 11.64 3.25
C ARG A 93 7.78 11.92 1.87
N MET A 94 7.66 10.88 1.07
CA MET A 94 7.09 10.83 -0.27
C MET A 94 5.72 10.14 -0.21
N PRO A 95 4.63 10.87 0.13
CA PRO A 95 3.29 10.36 0.08
C PRO A 95 2.97 9.63 -1.23
N GLY A 96 2.30 8.48 -1.11
CA GLY A 96 1.94 7.65 -2.26
C GLY A 96 3.03 6.66 -2.71
N THR A 97 4.14 6.57 -1.97
CA THR A 97 5.15 5.52 -2.13
C THR A 97 4.95 4.38 -1.13
N PHE A 98 5.56 3.22 -1.41
CA PHE A 98 5.64 2.11 -0.46
C PHE A 98 7.04 1.50 -0.51
N ASN A 99 7.76 1.57 0.60
CA ASN A 99 9.06 0.94 0.76
C ASN A 99 8.92 -0.50 1.30
N PRO A 100 9.24 -1.53 0.50
CA PRO A 100 9.19 -2.90 0.95
C PRO A 100 10.32 -3.26 1.93
N TYR A 101 11.36 -2.42 2.07
CA TYR A 101 12.45 -2.60 3.04
C TYR A 101 12.21 -1.84 4.35
N ALA A 102 11.05 -1.21 4.53
CA ALA A 102 10.73 -0.48 5.74
C ALA A 102 10.73 -1.41 6.95
N ASN A 103 11.56 -1.09 7.94
CA ASN A 103 11.61 -1.83 9.21
C ASN A 103 10.43 -1.41 10.11
N ILE A 104 9.27 -2.00 9.85
CA ILE A 104 8.02 -1.71 10.55
C ILE A 104 7.82 -2.80 11.61
N THR A 105 7.99 -2.43 12.88
CA THR A 105 7.72 -3.34 14.01
C THR A 105 6.48 -2.85 14.74
N MET A 106 5.35 -3.54 14.58
CA MET A 106 4.14 -3.32 15.39
C MET A 106 3.76 -4.59 16.17
N SER A 107 3.11 -4.38 17.32
CA SER A 107 2.64 -5.44 18.22
C SER A 107 1.52 -6.34 17.65
N LYS A 108 1.05 -6.07 16.43
CA LYS A 108 -0.04 -6.79 15.76
C LYS A 108 0.49 -7.63 14.60
N LYS A 109 -0.17 -8.74 14.31
CA LYS A 109 0.12 -9.54 13.12
C LYS A 109 -0.42 -8.82 11.88
N PHE A 110 0.49 -8.36 11.03
CA PHE A 110 0.18 -7.83 9.70
C PHE A 110 1.18 -8.38 8.67
N TYR A 111 0.83 -8.31 7.39
CA TYR A 111 1.77 -8.52 6.29
C TYR A 111 1.36 -7.72 5.06
N PHE A 112 2.33 -7.40 4.21
CA PHE A 112 2.09 -6.79 2.91
C PHE A 112 2.20 -7.82 1.78
N VAL A 113 1.39 -7.63 0.76
CA VAL A 113 1.43 -8.41 -0.48
C VAL A 113 1.57 -7.46 -1.64
N ASN A 114 2.51 -7.75 -2.53
CA ASN A 114 2.57 -7.10 -3.83
C ASN A 114 1.76 -7.93 -4.83
N ASN A 115 0.62 -7.40 -5.27
CA ASN A 115 -0.25 -8.07 -6.24
C ASN A 115 0.25 -7.95 -7.67
N SER A 116 1.34 -7.20 -7.89
CA SER A 116 2.01 -7.04 -9.17
C SER A 116 3.39 -7.70 -9.08
N PRO A 117 3.63 -8.87 -9.69
CA PRO A 117 4.91 -9.56 -9.59
C PRO A 117 5.99 -8.76 -10.31
N VAL A 118 6.69 -7.92 -9.56
CA VAL A 118 7.84 -7.16 -10.02
C VAL A 118 9.02 -7.56 -9.17
N GLU A 119 10.13 -7.87 -9.82
CA GLU A 119 11.39 -8.13 -9.13
C GLU A 119 11.85 -6.84 -8.45
N ILE A 120 12.09 -6.93 -7.15
CA ILE A 120 12.59 -5.84 -6.32
C ILE A 120 14.04 -6.16 -5.98
N VAL A 121 14.95 -5.30 -6.42
CA VAL A 121 16.40 -5.49 -6.23
C VAL A 121 17.02 -4.30 -5.54
N SER A 122 18.04 -4.56 -4.72
CA SER A 122 18.75 -3.52 -3.98
C SER A 122 20.16 -3.95 -3.61
N ASN A 123 21.12 -3.03 -3.70
CA ASN A 123 22.47 -3.20 -3.13
C ASN A 123 22.74 -2.27 -1.93
N VAL A 124 21.75 -1.48 -1.52
CA VAL A 124 21.86 -0.46 -0.44
C VAL A 124 20.92 -0.75 0.73
N ASN A 125 20.19 -1.87 0.72
CA ASN A 125 19.23 -2.20 1.76
C ASN A 125 19.95 -2.82 2.96
N THR A 126 19.56 -2.40 4.15
CA THR A 126 20.08 -2.92 5.44
C THR A 126 19.06 -3.78 6.17
N SER A 127 17.86 -3.93 5.61
CA SER A 127 16.75 -4.70 6.17
C SER A 127 16.20 -5.70 5.14
N PRO A 128 15.57 -6.81 5.60
CA PRO A 128 14.94 -7.77 4.72
C PRO A 128 13.66 -7.21 4.08
N LEU A 129 13.24 -7.82 2.98
CA LEU A 129 12.00 -7.49 2.29
C LEU A 129 10.77 -7.85 3.16
N ASN A 130 9.91 -6.88 3.43
CA ASN A 130 8.66 -7.04 4.17
C ASN A 130 7.48 -7.27 3.21
N LEU A 131 7.60 -8.33 2.40
CA LEU A 131 6.54 -8.80 1.50
C LEU A 131 6.35 -10.30 1.73
N ALA A 132 5.10 -10.71 1.95
CA ALA A 132 4.73 -12.10 2.15
C ALA A 132 4.07 -12.69 0.89
N SER A 133 4.23 -13.99 0.69
CA SER A 133 3.60 -14.77 -0.37
C SER A 133 2.11 -15.10 -0.12
N ARG A 134 1.46 -14.41 0.84
CA ARG A 134 0.10 -14.61 1.39
C ARG A 134 0.08 -15.56 2.61
N ILE A 135 -0.57 -15.11 3.69
CA ILE A 135 -0.86 -15.90 4.90
C ILE A 135 -2.38 -15.93 5.09
N ASP A 136 -3.03 -17.07 4.94
CA ASP A 136 -4.48 -17.16 5.10
C ASP A 136 -4.86 -17.16 6.60
N TRP A 137 -5.10 -15.98 7.16
CA TRP A 137 -5.83 -15.86 8.43
C TRP A 137 -7.33 -15.89 8.19
N LYS A 138 -8.06 -16.63 9.05
CA LYS A 138 -9.53 -16.79 8.94
C LYS A 138 -10.31 -15.47 9.07
N ASN A 139 -9.75 -14.45 9.72
CA ASN A 139 -10.40 -13.16 9.93
C ASN A 139 -9.41 -12.02 9.66
N THR A 140 -9.39 -11.54 8.41
CA THR A 140 -8.38 -10.58 7.94
C THR A 140 -9.06 -9.36 7.36
N TYR A 141 -8.65 -8.18 7.81
CA TYR A 141 -8.96 -6.93 7.14
C TYR A 141 -7.93 -6.67 6.05
N VAL A 142 -8.38 -6.30 4.85
CA VAL A 142 -7.50 -6.06 3.70
C VAL A 142 -7.81 -4.69 3.11
N LYS A 143 -6.77 -3.87 2.94
CA LYS A 143 -6.85 -2.61 2.19
C LYS A 143 -5.75 -2.57 1.15
N SER A 144 -6.14 -2.27 -0.08
CA SER A 144 -5.25 -2.23 -1.23
C SER A 144 -5.08 -0.80 -1.73
N ARG A 145 -3.87 -0.45 -2.15
CA ARG A 145 -3.54 0.86 -2.73
C ARG A 145 -2.63 0.68 -3.94
N ASN A 146 -2.80 1.54 -4.95
CA ASN A 146 -1.83 1.67 -6.03
C ASN A 146 -0.78 2.69 -5.59
N LEU A 147 0.46 2.24 -5.39
CA LEU A 147 1.54 3.02 -4.82
C LEU A 147 2.80 2.90 -5.68
N LEU A 148 3.66 3.91 -5.62
CA LEU A 148 4.99 3.87 -6.22
C LEU A 148 5.93 3.03 -5.35
N VAL A 149 6.36 1.88 -5.86
CA VAL A 149 7.24 0.94 -5.15
C VAL A 149 8.66 1.03 -5.73
N PRO A 150 9.71 1.10 -4.90
CA PRO A 150 11.07 1.03 -5.37
C PRO A 150 11.38 -0.39 -5.85
N ILE A 151 11.39 -0.57 -7.16
CA ILE A 151 11.74 -1.85 -7.79
C ILE A 151 13.24 -2.02 -7.93
N LYS A 152 13.98 -0.90 -7.88
CA LYS A 152 15.43 -0.90 -7.81
C LYS A 152 15.93 0.28 -6.98
N THR A 153 16.75 -0.02 -5.99
CA THR A 153 17.51 0.97 -5.22
C THR A 153 18.98 0.64 -5.30
N TRP A 154 19.77 1.53 -5.86
CA TRP A 154 21.16 1.21 -6.18
C TRP A 154 22.11 2.36 -5.90
N LYS A 155 23.31 2.00 -5.47
CA LYS A 155 24.49 2.86 -5.47
C LYS A 155 25.49 2.30 -6.47
N TYR A 156 25.71 3.03 -7.55
CA TYR A 156 26.65 2.68 -8.60
C TYR A 156 28.01 3.33 -8.35
N THR A 157 29.06 2.54 -8.48
CA THR A 157 30.46 3.00 -8.49
C THR A 157 31.10 2.87 -9.87
N ASP A 158 30.36 2.34 -10.85
CA ASP A 158 30.82 2.11 -12.21
C ASP A 158 30.49 3.29 -13.12
N ASN A 159 31.28 3.46 -14.19
CA ASN A 159 31.13 4.60 -15.10
C ASN A 159 29.99 4.43 -16.11
N ASN A 160 29.48 3.20 -16.29
CA ASN A 160 28.40 2.87 -17.21
C ASN A 160 27.27 2.19 -16.45
N ILE A 161 26.16 2.90 -16.30
CA ILE A 161 25.00 2.45 -15.55
C ILE A 161 23.90 2.12 -16.53
N LEU A 162 23.33 0.93 -16.40
CA LEU A 162 22.26 0.45 -17.27
C LEU A 162 20.96 0.38 -16.48
N GLU A 163 19.94 1.07 -16.99
CA GLU A 163 18.60 1.07 -16.44
C GLU A 163 17.57 0.82 -17.53
N ASP A 164 16.71 -0.18 -17.33
CA ASP A 164 15.56 -0.40 -18.19
C ASP A 164 14.37 0.37 -17.65
N LEU A 165 13.58 1.02 -18.50
CA LEU A 165 12.32 1.66 -18.12
C LEU A 165 11.17 1.12 -18.96
N ILE A 166 9.99 1.05 -18.33
CA ILE A 166 8.71 0.86 -19.03
C ILE A 166 7.80 2.07 -18.76
N SER A 167 6.75 2.22 -19.55
CA SER A 167 5.75 3.28 -19.36
C SER A 167 5.24 3.32 -17.91
N GLY A 168 5.29 4.50 -17.30
CA GLY A 168 4.91 4.74 -15.91
C GLY A 168 6.06 4.64 -14.90
N ASP A 169 7.24 4.14 -15.29
CA ASP A 169 8.41 4.14 -14.41
C ASP A 169 8.92 5.57 -14.16
N VAL A 170 9.38 5.79 -12.93
CA VAL A 170 10.05 7.03 -12.52
C VAL A 170 11.44 6.67 -12.02
N LEU A 171 12.46 7.28 -12.62
CA LEU A 171 13.85 7.13 -12.24
C LEU A 171 14.31 8.43 -11.58
N TYR A 172 14.67 8.36 -10.31
CA TYR A 172 15.42 9.41 -9.63
C TYR A 172 16.89 9.03 -9.60
N PHE A 173 17.77 9.98 -9.89
CA PHE A 173 19.20 9.76 -9.79
C PHE A 173 19.96 11.02 -9.37
N MET A 174 21.09 10.83 -8.70
CA MET A 174 21.98 11.93 -8.28
C MET A 174 23.43 11.50 -8.49
N SER A 175 24.23 12.40 -9.05
CA SER A 175 25.68 12.21 -9.21
C SER A 175 26.43 13.16 -8.29
N ASP A 176 27.50 12.66 -7.68
CA ASP A 176 28.36 13.40 -6.76
C ASP A 176 29.41 14.30 -7.43
N GLY A 177 29.40 14.44 -8.77
CA GLY A 177 30.43 15.27 -9.41
C GLY A 177 30.38 15.48 -10.91
N CYS A 178 29.37 14.94 -11.61
CA CYS A 178 29.24 15.14 -13.05
C CYS A 178 27.80 15.37 -13.50
N ILE A 179 27.62 16.02 -14.65
CA ILE A 179 26.37 15.91 -15.42
C ILE A 179 26.47 14.60 -16.20
N PRO A 180 25.69 13.57 -15.87
CA PRO A 180 25.75 12.32 -16.60
C PRO A 180 25.30 12.53 -18.05
N ASN A 181 26.04 11.93 -18.98
CA ASN A 181 25.54 11.76 -20.34
C ASN A 181 24.55 10.58 -20.36
N ILE A 182 23.40 10.75 -20.99
CA ILE A 182 22.36 9.72 -21.03
C ILE A 182 22.07 9.36 -22.47
N GLU A 183 22.34 8.11 -22.81
CA GLU A 183 21.95 7.50 -24.06
C GLU A 183 20.70 6.64 -23.84
N ALA A 184 19.82 6.57 -24.84
CA ALA A 184 18.64 5.73 -24.82
C ALA A 184 18.54 4.88 -26.10
N SER A 185 18.04 3.65 -25.95
CA SER A 185 17.70 2.73 -27.04
C SER A 185 16.46 1.91 -26.70
N SER A 186 15.96 1.14 -27.66
CA SER A 186 14.85 0.19 -27.51
C SER A 186 15.05 -1.01 -28.42
N ASP A 187 14.47 -2.16 -28.10
CA ASP A 187 14.60 -3.36 -28.93
C ASP A 187 13.94 -3.21 -30.32
N SER A 188 12.87 -2.40 -30.39
CA SER A 188 12.13 -2.09 -31.62
C SER A 188 11.96 -0.58 -31.83
N GLU A 189 11.48 -0.15 -33.01
CA GLU A 189 11.18 1.26 -33.27
C GLU A 189 10.14 1.80 -32.28
N THR A 190 10.58 2.74 -31.43
CA THR A 190 9.79 3.22 -30.30
C THR A 190 9.76 4.74 -30.25
N TYR A 191 8.56 5.29 -30.09
CA TYR A 191 8.39 6.70 -29.78
C TYR A 191 8.22 6.84 -28.27
N ALA A 192 9.25 7.34 -27.59
CA ALA A 192 9.27 7.51 -26.15
C ALA A 192 9.01 8.98 -25.79
N VAL A 193 8.11 9.17 -24.82
CA VAL A 193 7.79 10.47 -24.22
C VAL A 193 8.32 10.46 -22.79
N PHE A 194 9.29 11.34 -22.53
CA PHE A 194 9.89 11.53 -21.23
C PHE A 194 9.46 12.85 -20.61
N LEU A 195 9.45 12.90 -19.29
CA LEU A 195 9.46 14.13 -18.52
C LEU A 195 10.74 14.12 -17.67
N VAL A 196 11.66 15.04 -17.95
CA VAL A 196 12.94 15.13 -17.24
C VAL A 196 12.98 16.45 -16.48
N ASN A 197 13.03 16.40 -15.15
CA ASN A 197 12.90 17.57 -14.27
C ASN A 197 11.73 18.50 -14.67
N GLY A 198 10.61 17.93 -15.08
CA GLY A 198 9.42 18.67 -15.52
C GLY A 198 9.44 19.16 -16.97
N VAL A 199 10.52 18.94 -17.73
CA VAL A 199 10.62 19.31 -19.15
C VAL A 199 10.29 18.09 -20.03
N PRO A 200 9.34 18.21 -20.99
CA PRO A 200 8.97 17.11 -21.85
C PRO A 200 9.97 16.89 -22.99
N PHE A 201 10.26 15.63 -23.29
CA PHE A 201 11.09 15.21 -24.42
C PHE A 201 10.39 14.10 -25.22
N ASN A 202 10.41 14.23 -26.54
CA ASN A 202 9.90 13.21 -27.45
C ASN A 202 11.08 12.68 -28.27
N ILE A 203 11.38 11.38 -28.14
CA ILE A 203 12.55 10.76 -28.76
C ILE A 203 12.10 9.53 -29.55
N SER A 204 12.59 9.41 -30.78
CA SER A 204 12.46 8.18 -31.58
C SER A 204 13.68 7.29 -31.35
N LEU A 205 13.43 6.12 -30.76
CA LEU A 205 14.42 5.14 -30.34
C LEU A 205 14.37 3.89 -31.23
N ASN A 206 15.50 3.21 -31.30
CA ASN A 206 15.67 1.91 -31.95
C ASN A 206 16.83 1.17 -31.24
N ASN A 207 17.27 0.06 -31.81
CA ASN A 207 18.33 -0.79 -31.24
C ASN A 207 19.72 -0.13 -31.16
N THR A 208 19.89 1.09 -31.68
CA THR A 208 21.14 1.85 -31.58
C THR A 208 21.00 2.92 -30.50
N PRO A 209 21.89 2.96 -29.49
CA PRO A 209 21.90 4.03 -28.49
C PRO A 209 21.99 5.42 -29.13
N LYS A 210 21.14 6.33 -28.68
CA LYS A 210 21.12 7.73 -29.10
C LYS A 210 21.28 8.64 -27.91
N ASP A 211 22.05 9.72 -28.07
CA ASP A 211 22.10 10.80 -27.09
C ASP A 211 20.72 11.44 -26.93
N THR A 212 20.24 11.46 -25.70
CA THR A 212 18.93 11.99 -25.33
C THR A 212 18.91 13.51 -25.23
N ASN A 213 20.07 14.17 -25.13
CA ASN A 213 20.21 15.59 -24.83
C ASN A 213 19.57 16.01 -23.49
N PHE A 214 19.32 15.08 -22.57
CA PHE A 214 18.77 15.38 -21.23
C PHE A 214 19.71 16.23 -20.38
N THR A 215 21.01 16.22 -20.70
CA THR A 215 22.06 17.03 -20.05
C THR A 215 21.73 18.52 -19.95
N LYS A 216 20.84 19.04 -20.81
CA LYS A 216 20.39 20.43 -20.79
C LYS A 216 19.50 20.81 -19.59
N VAL A 217 18.88 19.83 -18.95
CA VAL A 217 17.93 20.02 -17.85
C VAL A 217 18.31 19.25 -16.59
N ILE A 218 19.41 18.49 -16.65
CA ILE A 218 19.97 17.74 -15.53
C ILE A 218 20.86 18.67 -14.71
N GLU A 219 20.75 18.58 -13.39
CA GLU A 219 21.55 19.34 -12.44
C GLU A 219 22.60 18.44 -11.76
N ILE A 220 23.72 19.06 -11.38
CA ILE A 220 24.82 18.41 -10.65
C ILE A 220 24.55 18.53 -9.15
N HIS A 221 24.94 17.52 -8.36
CA HIS A 221 24.79 17.47 -6.90
C HIS A 221 23.35 17.52 -6.39
N GLU A 222 22.39 17.45 -7.31
CA GLU A 222 20.97 17.53 -7.03
C GLU A 222 20.26 16.30 -7.57
N PRO A 223 19.19 15.82 -6.91
CA PRO A 223 18.41 14.71 -7.43
C PRO A 223 17.66 15.10 -8.70
N ASN A 224 17.87 14.34 -9.76
CA ASN A 224 17.18 14.49 -11.04
C ASN A 224 16.06 13.47 -11.15
N GLU A 225 14.98 13.85 -11.83
CA GLU A 225 13.84 13.01 -12.12
C GLU A 225 13.77 12.76 -13.63
N LEU A 226 13.58 11.50 -14.00
CA LEU A 226 13.29 11.06 -15.35
C LEU A 226 12.06 10.14 -15.29
N LYS A 227 10.92 10.61 -15.79
CA LYS A 227 9.70 9.82 -15.92
C LYS A 227 9.52 9.36 -17.36
N LEU A 228 9.33 8.06 -17.56
CA LEU A 228 8.90 7.55 -18.86
C LEU A 228 7.37 7.56 -18.89
N ILE A 229 6.79 8.59 -19.52
CA ILE A 229 5.34 8.78 -19.56
C ILE A 229 4.70 7.73 -20.47
N LYS A 230 5.30 7.52 -21.65
CA LYS A 230 4.78 6.60 -22.65
C LYS A 230 5.89 6.10 -23.56
N ALA A 231 5.91 4.81 -23.80
CA ALA A 231 6.64 4.14 -24.86
C ALA A 231 5.88 2.88 -25.29
N ASN A 232 6.04 2.49 -26.55
CA ASN A 232 5.43 1.28 -27.09
C ASN A 232 6.24 0.02 -26.79
N ASP A 233 7.49 0.19 -26.36
CA ASP A 233 8.41 -0.89 -25.98
C ASP A 233 9.22 -0.46 -24.74
N ARG A 234 9.98 -1.40 -24.18
CA ARG A 234 10.98 -1.12 -23.15
C ARG A 234 12.04 -0.17 -23.68
N VAL A 235 12.45 0.77 -22.83
CA VAL A 235 13.53 1.70 -23.13
C VAL A 235 14.74 1.36 -22.26
N HIS A 236 15.88 1.17 -22.89
CA HIS A 236 17.17 0.98 -22.22
C HIS A 236 17.86 2.33 -22.11
N LEU A 237 18.18 2.73 -20.88
CA LEU A 237 18.99 3.90 -20.58
C LEU A 237 20.40 3.47 -20.23
N LYS A 238 21.36 4.19 -20.79
CA LYS A 238 22.76 4.11 -20.41
C LYS A 238 23.19 5.47 -19.87
N ILE A 239 23.45 5.52 -18.58
CA ILE A 239 23.90 6.72 -17.86
C ILE A 239 25.43 6.60 -17.72
N ILE A 240 26.15 7.57 -18.25
CA ILE A 240 27.62 7.60 -18.27
C ILE A 240 28.08 8.70 -17.32
N CYS A 241 28.76 8.33 -16.24
CA CYS A 241 29.34 9.27 -15.28
C CYS A 241 30.52 8.66 -14.54
N ASP A 242 31.63 9.38 -14.41
CA ASP A 242 32.85 8.88 -13.74
C ASP A 242 32.79 8.96 -12.19
N TYR A 243 31.61 9.25 -11.62
CA TYR A 243 31.39 9.43 -10.19
C TYR A 243 30.32 8.46 -9.69
N THR A 244 30.25 8.32 -8.36
CA THR A 244 29.15 7.58 -7.73
C THR A 244 27.81 8.17 -8.15
N VAL A 245 26.89 7.28 -8.52
CA VAL A 245 25.51 7.64 -8.85
C VAL A 245 24.56 6.84 -7.98
N TYR A 246 23.69 7.56 -7.31
CA TYR A 246 22.58 7.00 -6.55
C TYR A 246 21.36 6.91 -7.46
N VAL A 247 20.66 5.77 -7.44
CA VAL A 247 19.51 5.50 -8.29
C VAL A 247 18.35 4.96 -7.47
N LEU A 248 17.18 5.58 -7.63
CA LEU A 248 15.88 5.10 -7.15
C LEU A 248 14.95 4.95 -8.34
N LYS A 249 14.56 3.71 -8.66
CA LYS A 249 13.57 3.42 -9.69
C LYS A 249 12.25 3.01 -9.06
N LEU A 250 11.23 3.84 -9.24
CA LEU A 250 9.87 3.61 -8.77
C LEU A 250 8.97 3.09 -9.88
N ARG A 251 8.08 2.16 -9.54
CA ARG A 251 7.02 1.65 -10.42
C ARG A 251 5.68 1.63 -9.70
N PRO A 252 4.57 2.02 -10.37
CA PRO A 252 3.23 1.83 -9.83
C PRO A 252 2.92 0.34 -9.64
N CYS A 253 2.60 -0.07 -8.42
CA CYS A 253 2.25 -1.43 -8.04
C CYS A 253 1.03 -1.44 -7.11
N ASN A 254 0.24 -2.51 -7.17
CA ASN A 254 -0.89 -2.70 -6.27
C ASN A 254 -0.46 -3.43 -5.00
N ILE A 255 -0.34 -2.70 -3.89
CA ILE A 255 0.05 -3.24 -2.58
C ILE A 255 -1.17 -3.44 -1.70
N SER A 256 -1.31 -4.63 -1.12
CA SER A 256 -2.32 -4.95 -0.12
C SER A 256 -1.69 -5.08 1.26
N CYS A 257 -2.27 -4.43 2.26
CA CYS A 257 -1.95 -4.64 3.66
C CYS A 257 -3.03 -5.53 4.27
N HIS A 258 -2.60 -6.60 4.93
CA HIS A 258 -3.45 -7.56 5.63
C HIS A 258 -3.22 -7.44 7.13
N VAL A 259 -4.29 -7.28 7.90
CA VAL A 259 -4.23 -7.17 9.37
C VAL A 259 -5.19 -8.16 9.99
N GLU A 260 -4.72 -8.91 10.99
CA GLU A 260 -5.56 -9.85 11.75
C GLU A 260 -6.63 -9.08 12.55
N MET A 261 -7.90 -9.37 12.28
CA MET A 261 -9.04 -8.83 13.00
C MET A 261 -9.24 -9.63 14.29
N SER A 262 -8.60 -9.18 15.37
CA SER A 262 -8.76 -9.69 16.75
C SER A 262 -9.68 -8.78 17.58
#